data_AF-A0A1M6WWC4-F1
#
_entry.id   AF-A0A1M6WWC4-F1
#
_cell.length_a   1.000
_cell.length_b   1.000
_cell.length_c   1.000
_cell.angle_alpha   90.00
_cell.angle_beta   90.00
_cell.angle_gamma   90.00
#
_symmetry.space_group_name_H-M   'P 1'
#
loop_
_entity.id
_entity.type
_entity.pdbx_description
1 polymer ?
#
loop_
_entity_poly.entity_id
_entity_poly.type
_entity_poly.pdbx_seq_one_letter_code
_entity_poly.pdbx_strand_id
1 'polypeptide(L)'
;MENGYLNVIKNLYEIYPSLILHIEGLEPIDKNIDRWQDDDEITRDKIEELVRAILREKVWCKLINENVEVHFGYDYYMYIVFIKGYSIRSIIKYLKIIRQNGLFIEKKPVIYYE
;
A
#
# COMPACT_ATOMS: atom_id res chain seq x y z
N MET A 1 8.03 0.06 13.70
CA MET A 1 7.54 1.01 12.68
C MET A 1 7.22 0.28 11.38
N GLU A 2 8.19 -0.30 10.66
CA GLU A 2 7.95 -1.06 9.41
C GLU A 2 6.81 -2.09 9.49
N ASN A 3 6.77 -2.90 10.57
CA ASN A 3 5.73 -3.92 10.74
C ASN A 3 4.30 -3.36 10.78
N GLY A 4 4.13 -2.09 11.20
CA GLY A 4 2.81 -1.44 11.19
C GLY A 4 2.30 -1.23 9.76
N TYR A 5 3.15 -0.71 8.87
CA TYR A 5 2.84 -0.53 7.44
C TYR A 5 2.56 -1.87 6.77
N LEU A 6 3.44 -2.85 7.02
CA LEU A 6 3.29 -4.19 6.50
C LEU A 6 1.96 -4.83 6.91
N ASN A 7 1.61 -4.75 8.19
CA ASN A 7 0.35 -5.30 8.69
C ASN A 7 -0.85 -4.62 8.05
N VAL A 8 -0.81 -3.29 7.90
CA VAL A 8 -1.90 -2.54 7.26
C VAL A 8 -2.11 -3.01 5.82
N ILE A 9 -1.05 -3.13 5.02
CA ILE A 9 -1.15 -3.61 3.64
C ILE A 9 -1.61 -5.07 3.58
N LYS A 10 -1.06 -5.96 4.42
CA LYS A 10 -1.51 -7.36 4.49
C LYS A 10 -3.01 -7.46 4.80
N ASN A 11 -3.55 -6.54 5.61
CA ASN A 11 -4.98 -6.49 5.90
C ASN A 11 -5.86 -6.08 4.71
N LEU A 12 -5.32 -5.46 3.64
CA LEU A 12 -6.09 -5.25 2.41
C LEU A 12 -6.51 -6.60 1.81
N TYR A 13 -5.60 -7.57 1.76
CA TYR A 13 -5.89 -8.93 1.30
C TYR A 13 -6.86 -9.68 2.21
N GLU A 14 -6.89 -9.37 3.51
CA GLU A 14 -7.86 -9.99 4.44
C GLU A 14 -9.29 -9.44 4.26
N ILE A 15 -9.42 -8.14 3.99
CA ILE A 15 -10.73 -7.53 3.72
C ILE A 15 -11.20 -7.89 2.30
N TYR A 16 -10.26 -8.07 1.38
CA TYR A 16 -10.50 -8.38 -0.02
C TYR A 16 -9.65 -9.59 -0.45
N PRO A 17 -10.10 -10.82 -0.18
CA PRO A 17 -9.32 -12.03 -0.53
C PRO A 17 -9.03 -12.19 -2.03
N SER A 18 -9.84 -11.59 -2.90
CA SER A 18 -9.63 -11.56 -4.35
C SER A 18 -8.75 -10.39 -4.81
N LEU A 19 -8.12 -9.66 -3.89
CA LEU A 19 -7.23 -8.55 -4.22
C LEU A 19 -5.94 -9.07 -4.85
N ILE A 20 -5.69 -8.64 -6.07
CA ILE A 20 -4.42 -8.77 -6.77
C ILE A 20 -3.92 -7.35 -7.00
N LEU A 21 -2.72 -7.05 -6.50
CA LEU A 21 -2.04 -5.76 -6.72
C LEU A 21 -0.95 -5.96 -7.75
N HIS A 22 -0.79 -5.00 -8.64
CA HIS A 22 0.28 -4.95 -9.64
C HIS A 22 1.26 -3.83 -9.30
N ILE A 23 2.53 -4.03 -9.62
CA ILE A 23 3.52 -2.97 -9.56
C ILE A 23 3.27 -1.96 -10.69
N GLU A 24 3.27 -0.68 -10.36
CA GLU A 24 3.27 0.41 -11.34
C GLU A 24 4.39 1.40 -11.02
N GLY A 25 5.15 1.77 -12.05
CA GLY A 25 6.20 2.78 -11.97
C GLY A 25 7.38 2.35 -11.12
N LEU A 26 7.92 1.14 -11.38
CA LEU A 26 9.07 0.63 -10.64
C LEU A 26 10.34 1.43 -10.93
N GLU A 27 10.93 1.96 -9.86
CA GLU A 27 12.18 2.71 -9.86
C GLU A 27 13.18 2.04 -8.89
N PRO A 28 14.15 1.26 -9.39
CA PRO A 28 15.18 0.68 -8.55
C PRO A 28 16.19 1.75 -8.10
N ILE A 29 16.26 2.02 -6.79
CA ILE A 29 17.26 2.91 -6.19
C ILE A 29 18.56 2.13 -5.96
N ASP A 30 18.45 0.92 -5.43
CA ASP A 30 19.57 0.00 -5.31
C ASP A 30 19.73 -0.79 -6.60
N LYS A 31 20.80 -0.50 -7.34
CA LYS A 31 21.09 -1.10 -8.65
C LYS A 31 21.29 -2.62 -8.62
N ASN A 32 21.42 -3.22 -7.43
CA ASN A 32 21.56 -4.66 -7.27
C ASN A 32 20.21 -5.39 -7.14
N ILE A 33 19.08 -4.67 -7.21
CA ILE A 33 17.75 -5.26 -7.13
C ILE A 33 17.14 -5.32 -8.53
N ASP A 34 16.95 -6.54 -9.02
CA ASP A 34 16.36 -6.87 -10.33
C ASP A 34 15.17 -7.84 -10.21
N ARG A 35 14.70 -8.08 -8.98
CA ARG A 35 13.68 -9.10 -8.68
C ARG A 35 12.26 -8.75 -9.14
N TRP A 36 11.98 -7.47 -9.35
CA TRP A 36 10.64 -6.96 -9.65
C TRP A 36 10.65 -6.19 -10.98
N GLN A 37 9.50 -6.14 -11.62
CA GLN A 37 9.22 -5.32 -12.80
C GLN A 37 7.79 -4.76 -12.74
N ASP A 38 7.49 -3.80 -13.60
CA ASP A 38 6.12 -3.31 -13.76
C ASP A 38 5.17 -4.45 -14.17
N ASP A 39 3.90 -4.31 -13.78
CA ASP A 39 2.80 -5.28 -13.92
C ASP A 39 2.93 -6.57 -13.09
N ASP A 40 4.04 -6.78 -12.39
CA ASP A 40 4.22 -7.95 -11.51
C ASP A 40 3.09 -8.05 -10.49
N GLU A 41 2.48 -9.24 -10.42
CA GLU A 41 1.47 -9.54 -9.42
C GLU A 41 2.08 -9.76 -8.04
N ILE A 42 1.67 -8.92 -7.11
CA ILE A 42 2.07 -8.97 -5.71
C ILE A 42 0.95 -9.58 -4.89
N THR A 43 1.17 -10.84 -4.51
CA THR A 43 0.31 -11.58 -3.58
C THR A 43 0.65 -11.24 -2.13
N ARG A 44 -0.25 -11.62 -1.22
CA ARG A 44 -0.08 -11.47 0.23
C ARG A 44 1.24 -12.03 0.79
N ASP A 45 1.80 -13.07 0.17
CA ASP A 45 3.04 -13.69 0.64
C ASP A 45 4.29 -12.97 0.12
N LYS A 46 4.20 -12.34 -1.07
CA LYS A 46 5.30 -11.57 -1.68
C LYS A 46 5.36 -10.12 -1.21
N ILE A 47 4.25 -9.58 -0.72
CA ILE A 47 4.14 -8.16 -0.33
C ILE A 47 5.15 -7.74 0.74
N GLU A 48 5.56 -8.66 1.62
CA GLU A 48 6.45 -8.33 2.72
C GLU A 48 7.82 -7.87 2.26
N GLU A 49 8.42 -8.59 1.32
CA GLU A 49 9.75 -8.27 0.81
C GLU A 49 9.73 -6.94 0.06
N LEU A 50 8.69 -6.70 -0.75
CA LEU A 50 8.53 -5.47 -1.50
C LEU A 50 8.30 -4.26 -0.60
N VAL A 51 7.37 -4.35 0.36
CA VAL A 51 7.09 -3.25 1.30
C VAL A 51 8.34 -2.90 2.12
N ARG A 52 9.11 -3.89 2.55
CA ARG A 52 10.37 -3.63 3.26
C ARG A 52 11.42 -2.99 2.34
N ALA A 53 11.48 -3.37 1.07
CA ALA A 53 12.38 -2.74 0.12
C ALA A 53 12.00 -1.26 -0.12
N ILE A 54 10.71 -0.96 -0.23
CA ILE A 54 10.22 0.42 -0.37
C ILE A 54 10.56 1.25 0.88
N LEU A 55 10.21 0.77 2.08
CA LEU A 55 10.47 1.48 3.34
C LEU A 55 11.96 1.69 3.65
N ARG A 56 12.85 0.97 2.97
CA ARG A 56 14.31 1.07 3.12
C ARG A 56 14.97 1.79 1.96
N GLU A 57 14.18 2.49 1.13
CA GLU A 57 14.67 3.29 0.00
C GLU A 57 15.47 2.46 -1.00
N LYS A 58 15.06 1.20 -1.22
CA LYS A 58 15.72 0.27 -2.14
C LYS A 58 15.06 0.25 -3.52
N VAL A 59 13.73 0.36 -3.54
CA VAL A 59 12.92 0.48 -4.75
C VAL A 59 11.77 1.42 -4.45
N TRP A 60 11.31 2.14 -5.46
CA TRP A 60 10.10 2.94 -5.40
C TRP A 60 9.11 2.37 -6.40
N CYS A 61 7.85 2.25 -5.99
CA CYS A 61 6.76 1.89 -6.88
C CYS A 61 5.41 2.17 -6.23
N LYS A 62 4.37 2.09 -7.03
CA LYS A 62 2.99 1.98 -6.58
C LYS A 62 2.53 0.52 -6.66
N LEU A 63 1.53 0.21 -5.85
CA LEU A 63 0.79 -1.03 -5.90
C LEU A 63 -0.65 -0.70 -6.26
N ILE A 64 -1.08 -1.13 -7.43
CA ILE A 64 -2.37 -0.72 -7.98
C ILE A 64 -3.24 -1.91 -8.32
N ASN A 65 -4.54 -1.68 -8.24
CA ASN A 65 -5.52 -2.38 -9.06
C ASN A 65 -6.70 -1.44 -9.34
N GLU A 66 -7.71 -1.96 -10.05
CA GLU A 66 -8.91 -1.17 -10.39
C GLU A 66 -9.70 -0.64 -9.17
N ASN A 67 -9.45 -1.16 -7.98
CA ASN A 67 -10.23 -0.91 -6.77
C ASN A 67 -9.43 -0.06 -5.76
N VAL A 68 -8.12 -0.24 -5.64
CA VAL A 68 -7.26 0.44 -4.67
C VAL A 68 -5.89 0.74 -5.26
N GLU A 69 -5.34 1.88 -4.87
CA GLU A 69 -3.94 2.24 -5.08
C GLU A 69 -3.27 2.40 -3.71
N VAL A 70 -2.06 1.86 -3.59
CA VAL A 70 -1.16 2.07 -2.47
C VAL A 70 0.15 2.62 -2.99
N HIS A 71 0.59 3.75 -2.46
CA HIS A 71 1.90 4.30 -2.77
C HIS A 71 2.56 4.87 -1.52
N PHE A 72 3.87 4.92 -1.54
CA PHE A 72 4.70 5.38 -0.44
C PHE A 72 5.26 6.75 -0.80
N GLY A 73 5.15 7.68 0.14
CA GLY A 73 5.77 8.99 0.04
C GLY A 73 7.01 9.08 0.93
N TYR A 74 7.63 10.25 0.91
CA TYR A 74 8.74 10.59 1.80
C TYR A 74 8.34 10.51 3.29
N ASP A 75 9.34 10.42 4.17
CA ASP A 75 9.19 10.49 5.62
C ASP A 75 8.20 9.47 6.21
N TYR A 76 8.22 8.24 5.70
CA TYR A 76 7.34 7.15 6.13
C TYR A 76 5.85 7.44 5.91
N TYR A 77 5.45 8.29 4.95
CA TYR A 77 4.04 8.39 4.56
C TYR A 77 3.63 7.22 3.66
N MET A 78 2.44 6.68 3.92
CA MET A 78 1.80 5.69 3.06
C MET A 78 0.40 6.16 2.75
N TYR A 79 0.06 6.17 1.46
CA TYR A 79 -1.23 6.58 0.95
C TYR A 79 -1.99 5.34 0.47
N ILE A 80 -3.27 5.28 0.83
CA ILE A 80 -4.18 4.20 0.40
C ILE A 80 -5.42 4.87 -0.15
N VAL A 81 -5.62 4.74 -1.46
CA VAL A 81 -6.68 5.39 -2.21
C VAL A 81 -7.69 4.33 -2.59
N PHE A 82 -8.88 4.37 -1.98
CA PHE A 82 -9.99 3.50 -2.34
C PHE A 82 -10.77 4.12 -3.51
N ILE A 83 -10.83 3.41 -4.64
CA ILE A 83 -11.41 3.90 -5.90
C ILE A 83 -12.88 3.45 -6.03
N LYS A 84 -13.13 2.14 -6.01
CA LYS A 84 -14.48 1.56 -6.15
C LYS A 84 -14.58 0.20 -5.46
N GLY A 85 -15.79 -0.25 -5.16
CA GLY A 85 -16.02 -1.57 -4.54
C GLY A 85 -15.81 -1.59 -3.01
N TYR A 86 -15.61 -0.44 -2.37
CA TYR A 86 -15.45 -0.34 -0.92
C TYR A 86 -16.70 0.23 -0.26
N SER A 87 -17.31 -0.57 0.61
CA SER A 87 -18.38 -0.07 1.48
C SER A 87 -17.80 0.84 2.56
N ILE A 88 -18.57 1.83 3.02
CA ILE A 88 -18.21 2.68 4.16
C ILE A 88 -17.87 1.82 5.40
N ARG A 89 -18.57 0.69 5.58
CA ARG A 89 -18.29 -0.25 6.68
C ARG A 89 -16.90 -0.88 6.58
N SER A 90 -16.49 -1.28 5.37
CA SER A 90 -15.16 -1.85 5.10
C SER A 90 -14.07 -0.81 5.39
N ILE A 91 -14.28 0.43 4.93
CA ILE A 91 -13.35 1.54 5.17
C ILE A 91 -13.23 1.83 6.68
N ILE A 92 -14.34 1.91 7.41
CA ILE A 92 -14.32 2.12 8.87
C ILE A 92 -13.58 0.97 9.59
N LYS A 93 -13.79 -0.29 9.17
CA LYS A 93 -13.05 -1.43 9.73
C LYS A 93 -11.55 -1.28 9.47
N TYR A 94 -11.17 -0.89 8.26
CA TYR A 94 -9.78 -0.69 7.89
C TYR A 94 -9.11 0.44 8.69
N LEU A 95 -9.79 1.58 8.88
CA LEU A 95 -9.29 2.67 9.74
C LEU A 95 -9.05 2.23 11.19
N LYS A 96 -9.85 1.29 11.71
CA LYS A 96 -9.61 0.70 13.05
C LYS A 96 -8.33 -0.14 13.06
N ILE A 97 -8.10 -0.95 12.02
CA ILE A 97 -6.89 -1.77 11.87
C ILE A 97 -5.64 -0.89 11.83
N ILE A 98 -5.66 0.22 11.08
CA ILE A 98 -4.53 1.16 11.02
C ILE A 98 -4.18 1.69 12.42
N ARG A 99 -5.20 2.13 13.19
CA ARG A 99 -5.00 2.61 14.56
C ARG A 99 -4.50 1.53 15.52
N GLN A 100 -5.00 0.30 15.38
CA GLN A 100 -4.54 -0.84 16.18
C GLN A 100 -3.07 -1.20 15.92
N ASN A 101 -2.58 -0.92 14.71
CA ASN A 101 -1.16 -1.07 14.36
C ASN A 101 -0.30 0.14 14.78
N GLY A 102 -0.85 1.08 15.55
CA GLY A 102 -0.14 2.24 16.07
C GLY A 102 0.21 3.29 15.01
N LEU A 103 -0.38 3.21 13.81
CA LEU A 103 -0.13 4.20 12.76
C LEU A 103 -1.07 5.40 12.91
N PHE A 104 -0.50 6.57 12.71
CA PHE A 104 -1.25 7.82 12.63
C PHE A 104 -1.98 7.90 11.28
N ILE A 105 -3.19 8.43 11.30
CA ILE A 105 -3.95 8.75 10.08
C ILE A 105 -4.07 10.26 10.00
N GLU A 106 -3.47 10.84 8.97
CA GLU A 106 -3.61 12.26 8.68
C GLU A 106 -5.05 12.56 8.28
N LYS A 107 -5.66 13.54 8.96
CA LYS A 107 -6.96 14.08 8.56
C LYS A 107 -6.73 15.20 7.56
N LYS A 108 -6.83 14.90 6.27
CA LYS A 108 -6.89 15.96 5.25
C LYS A 108 -8.34 16.44 5.09
N PRO A 109 -8.57 17.77 5.02
CA PRO A 109 -9.86 18.27 4.59
C PRO A 109 -10.14 17.77 3.16
N VAL A 110 -11.42 17.55 2.83
CA VAL A 110 -11.80 17.17 1.46
C VAL A 110 -11.46 18.35 0.56
N ILE A 111 -10.42 18.20 -0.28
CA ILE A 111 -10.09 19.16 -1.32
C ILE A 111 -10.83 18.70 -2.57
N TYR A 112 -11.87 19.43 -2.95
CA TYR A 112 -12.49 19.26 -4.27
C TYR A 112 -11.49 19.83 -5.29
N TYR A 113 -10.98 18.98 -6.17
CA TYR A 113 -10.36 19.47 -7.40
C TYR A 113 -11.50 19.86 -8.33
N GLU A 114 -11.63 21.17 -8.59
CA GLU A 114 -12.54 21.75 -9.58
C GLU A 114 -12.14 21.35 -11.01
#